data_AF-J9QDV6-F1
#
_entry.id   AF-J9QDV6-F1
#
_cell.length_a   1.000
_cell.length_b   1.000
_cell.length_c   1.000
_cell.angle_alpha   90.00
_cell.angle_beta   90.00
_cell.angle_gamma   90.00
#
_symmetry.space_group_name_H-M   'P 1'
#
loop_
_entity.id
_entity.type
_entity.pdbx_description
1 polymer ?
#
loop_
_entity_poly.entity_id
_entity_poly.type
_entity_poly.pdbx_seq_one_letter_code
_entity_poly.pdbx_strand_id
1 'polypeptide(L)' 'LLGVEDLLQKHALVEADIGIQAERVRGVNASAQKFATDGEGYKPCDPQVIRDRVAHMEFCYQELCQLAAERRARLEESRR' A
#
# COMPACT_ATOMS: atom_id res chain seq x y z
N LEU A 1 21.58 21.68 -5.39
CA LEU A 1 22.23 20.69 -6.29
C LEU A 1 21.17 20.13 -7.23
N LEU A 2 21.26 20.41 -8.54
CA LEU A 2 20.26 20.02 -9.55
C LEU A 2 19.88 18.52 -9.52
N GLY A 3 20.82 17.63 -9.16
CA GLY A 3 20.55 16.20 -9.09
C GLY A 3 19.58 15.78 -7.97
N VAL A 4 19.59 16.46 -6.82
CA VAL A 4 18.67 16.14 -5.71
C VAL A 4 17.25 16.61 -6.03
N GLU A 5 17.11 17.71 -6.77
CA GLU A 5 15.80 18.22 -7.21
C GLU A 5 15.13 17.29 -8.23
N ASP A 6 15.90 16.77 -9.20
CA ASP A 6 15.40 15.75 -10.14
C ASP A 6 14.96 14.46 -9.41
N LEU A 7 15.73 14.01 -8.41
CA LEU A 7 15.36 12.85 -7.59
C LEU A 7 14.08 13.09 -6.79
N LEU A 8 13.89 14.30 -6.23
CA LEU A 8 12.67 14.67 -5.52
C LEU A 8 11.45 14.70 -6.45
N GLN A 9 11.60 15.26 -7.66
CA GLN A 9 10.52 15.30 -8.65
C GLN A 9 10.13 13.88 -9.09
N LYS A 10 11.09 13.01 -9.35
CA LYS A 10 10.83 11.60 -9.66
C LYS A 10 10.16 10.88 -8.50
N HIS A 11 10.61 11.12 -7.27
CA HIS A 11 10.02 10.50 -6.08
C HIS A 11 8.57 10.94 -5.84
N ALA A 12 8.24 12.20 -6.14
CA ALA A 12 6.86 12.69 -6.04
C ALA A 12 5.89 11.93 -6.98
N LEU A 13 6.35 11.50 -8.16
CA LEU A 13 5.56 10.64 -9.05
C LEU A 13 5.32 9.26 -8.44
N VAL A 14 6.35 8.68 -7.83
CA VAL A 14 6.24 7.40 -7.11
C VAL A 14 5.24 7.49 -5.95
N GLU A 15 5.29 8.57 -5.17
CA GLU A 15 4.34 8.80 -4.08
C GLU A 15 2.89 8.96 -4.58
N ALA A 16 2.69 9.64 -5.71
CA ALA A 16 1.39 9.75 -6.35
C ALA A 16 0.87 8.37 -6.83
N ASP A 17 1.73 7.57 -7.46
CA ASP A 17 1.38 6.22 -7.89
C ASP A 17 1.01 5.31 -6.72
N ILE A 18 1.76 5.37 -5.61
CA ILE A 18 1.42 4.66 -4.36
C ILE A 18 0.04 5.11 -3.86
N GLY A 19 -0.23 6.41 -3.82
CA GLY A 19 -1.52 6.95 -3.41
C GLY A 19 -2.69 6.46 -4.27
N ILE A 20 -2.50 6.33 -5.59
CA ILE A 20 -3.50 5.78 -6.51
C ILE A 20 -3.81 4.31 -6.17
N GLN A 21 -2.81 3.53 -5.76
CA GLN A 21 -3.02 2.12 -5.39
C GLN A 21 -3.86 1.94 -4.11
N ALA A 22 -4.01 2.96 -3.27
CA ALA A 22 -4.79 2.89 -2.03
C ALA A 22 -6.22 2.40 -2.26
N GLU A 23 -6.88 2.92 -3.30
CA GLU A 23 -8.26 2.54 -3.62
C GLU A 23 -8.35 1.12 -4.17
N ARG A 24 -7.34 0.68 -4.93
CA ARG A 24 -7.27 -0.69 -5.44
C ARG A 24 -7.09 -1.69 -4.30
N VAL A 25 -6.21 -1.40 -3.34
CA VAL A 25 -6.02 -2.24 -2.13
C VAL A 25 -7.33 -2.34 -1.35
N ARG A 26 -8.00 -1.21 -1.07
CA ARG A 26 -9.30 -1.19 -0.39
C ARG A 26 -10.36 -2.00 -1.14
N GLY A 27 -10.47 -1.82 -2.45
CA GLY A 27 -11.46 -2.51 -3.28
C GLY A 27 -11.28 -4.03 -3.30
N VAL A 28 -10.02 -4.49 -3.39
CA VAL A 28 -9.71 -5.94 -3.34
C VAL A 28 -9.99 -6.50 -1.95
N ASN A 29 -9.55 -5.81 -0.89
CA ASN A 29 -9.79 -6.24 0.50
C ASN A 29 -11.29 -6.36 0.78
N ALA A 30 -12.06 -5.32 0.46
CA ALA A 30 -13.51 -5.31 0.66
C ALA A 30 -14.21 -6.43 -0.13
N SER A 31 -13.72 -6.74 -1.33
CA SER A 31 -14.26 -7.84 -2.14
C SER A 31 -13.92 -9.21 -1.56
N ALA A 32 -12.68 -9.40 -1.08
CA ALA A 32 -12.23 -10.65 -0.48
C ALA A 32 -12.95 -10.92 0.85
N GLN A 33 -13.15 -9.89 1.67
CA GLN A 33 -13.73 -10.01 3.01
C GLN A 33 -15.19 -10.51 3.00
N LYS A 34 -15.92 -10.34 1.88
CA LYS A 34 -17.25 -10.94 1.67
C LYS A 34 -17.23 -12.46 1.80
N PHE A 35 -16.13 -13.11 1.40
CA PHE A 35 -15.94 -14.56 1.47
C PHE A 35 -15.38 -15.04 2.82
N ALA A 36 -15.05 -14.12 3.73
CA ALA A 36 -14.55 -14.42 5.08
C ALA A 36 -15.64 -14.31 6.16
N THR A 37 -16.92 -14.30 5.76
CA THR A 37 -18.06 -14.21 6.66
C THR A 37 -18.46 -15.58 7.22
N ASP A 38 -18.77 -15.62 8.51
CA ASP A 38 -19.21 -16.83 9.20
C ASP A 38 -20.71 -17.06 8.94
N GLY A 39 -21.04 -17.43 7.70
CA GLY A 39 -22.42 -17.73 7.27
C GLY A 39 -22.54 -18.98 6.40
N GLU A 40 -23.78 -19.40 6.15
CA GLU A 40 -24.10 -20.45 5.17
C GLU A 40 -24.11 -19.84 3.77
N GLY A 41 -22.91 -19.70 3.21
CA GLY A 41 -22.69 -19.21 1.86
C GLY A 41 -21.51 -19.91 1.22
N TYR A 42 -21.26 -19.62 -0.05
CA TYR A 42 -20.10 -20.14 -0.75
C TYR A 42 -18.79 -19.72 -0.04
N LYS A 43 -17.96 -20.71 0.29
CA LYS A 43 -16.65 -20.53 0.92
C LYS A 43 -15.56 -21.11 0.00
N PRO A 44 -14.82 -20.28 -0.74
CA PRO A 44 -13.79 -20.76 -1.65
C PRO A 44 -12.59 -21.38 -0.93
N CYS A 45 -12.32 -20.93 0.31
CA CYS A 45 -11.28 -21.45 1.19
C CYS A 45 -11.65 -21.16 2.65
N ASP A 46 -10.80 -21.58 3.58
CA ASP A 46 -10.93 -21.20 4.99
C ASP A 46 -10.97 -19.66 5.14
N PRO A 47 -12.00 -19.09 5.79
CA PRO A 47 -12.10 -17.66 6.05
C PRO A 47 -10.86 -17.04 6.69
N GLN A 48 -10.10 -17.80 7.48
CA GLN A 48 -8.87 -17.31 8.09
C GLN A 48 -7.80 -16.99 7.05
N VAL A 49 -7.67 -17.80 5.99
CA VAL A 49 -6.71 -17.56 4.90
C VAL A 49 -7.00 -16.23 4.21
N ILE A 50 -8.27 -15.87 4.06
CA ILE A 50 -8.67 -14.58 3.49
C ILE A 50 -8.33 -13.45 4.45
N ARG A 51 -8.66 -13.58 5.74
CA ARG A 51 -8.35 -12.57 6.76
C ARG A 51 -6.85 -12.29 6.84
N ASP A 52 -6.03 -13.33 6.84
CA ASP A 52 -4.56 -13.21 6.89
C ASP A 52 -4.02 -12.50 5.63
N ARG A 53 -4.54 -12.83 4.45
CA ARG A 53 -4.13 -12.18 3.19
C ARG A 53 -4.55 -10.72 3.10
N VAL A 54 -5.76 -10.39 3.57
CA VAL A 54 -6.26 -9.01 3.65
C VAL A 54 -5.38 -8.19 4.59
N ALA A 55 -5.11 -8.71 5.80
CA ALA A 55 -4.25 -8.06 6.78
C ALA A 55 -2.83 -7.86 6.24
N HIS A 56 -2.25 -8.87 5.58
CA HIS A 56 -0.93 -8.77 4.98
C HIS A 56 -0.90 -7.72 3.84
N MET A 57 -1.94 -7.65 3.01
CA MET A 57 -1.98 -6.65 1.94
C MET A 57 -2.07 -5.22 2.48
N GLU A 58 -2.79 -5.00 3.59
CA GLU A 58 -2.81 -3.70 4.29
C GLU A 58 -1.45 -3.37 4.89
N PHE A 59 -0.82 -4.34 5.55
CA PHE A 59 0.52 -4.20 6.10
C PHE A 59 1.54 -3.79 5.03
N CYS A 60 1.60 -4.51 3.90
CA CYS A 60 2.52 -4.19 2.80
C CYS A 60 2.28 -2.79 2.23
N TYR A 61 1.02 -2.37 2.11
CA TYR A 61 0.70 -1.03 1.63
C TYR A 61 1.16 0.05 2.63
N GLN A 62 0.97 -0.16 3.92
CA GLN A 62 1.45 0.74 4.97
C GLN A 62 2.98 0.82 5.01
N GLU A 63 3.65 -0.32 4.93
CA GLU A 63 5.12 -0.41 4.85
C GLU A 63 5.65 0.35 3.63
N LEU A 64 5.02 0.19 2.46
CA LEU A 64 5.39 0.93 1.25
C LEU A 64 5.22 2.45 1.42
N CYS A 65 4.11 2.90 2.03
CA CYS A 65 3.90 4.30 2.35
C CYS A 65 5.00 4.84 3.29
N GLN A 66 5.37 4.08 4.32
CA GLN A 66 6.41 4.45 5.25
C GLN A 66 7.79 4.58 4.55
N LEU A 67 8.17 3.58 3.76
CA LEU A 67 9.43 3.59 3.01
C LEU A 67 9.50 4.77 2.03
N ALA A 68 8.39 5.14 1.40
CA ALA A 68 8.30 6.30 0.54
C ALA A 68 8.52 7.60 1.32
N ALA A 69 7.89 7.74 2.50
CA ALA A 69 8.06 8.91 3.37
C ALA A 69 9.51 9.03 3.89
N GLU A 70 10.12 7.92 4.32
CA GLU A 70 11.52 7.88 4.78
C GLU A 70 12.49 8.26 3.67
N ARG A 71 12.26 7.79 2.44
CA ARG A 71 13.07 8.17 1.28
C ARG A 71 12.92 9.67 0.99
N ARG A 72 11.72 10.22 1.06
CA ARG A 72 11.48 11.65 0.88
C ARG A 72 12.25 12.48 1.91
N ALA A 73 12.15 12.12 3.19
CA ALA A 73 12.85 12.79 4.27
C ALA A 73 14.37 12.82 4.04
N ARG A 74 14.98 11.69 3.63
CA ARG A 74 16.41 11.61 3.30
C ARG A 74 16.81 12.47 2.10
N LEU A 75 15.97 12.54 1.07
CA LEU A 75 16.22 13.41 -0.10
C LEU A 75 16.12 14.89 0.28
N GLU A 76 15.16 15.26 1.13
CA GLU A 76 15.01 16.63 1.62
C GLU A 76 16.15 17.04 2.55
N GLU A 77 16.66 16.12 3.38
CA GLU A 77 17.87 16.31 4.20
C GLU A 77 19.11 16.53 3.31
N SER A 78 19.30 15.69 2.29
CA SER A 78 20.42 15.81 1.33
C SER A 78 20.37 17.08 0.47
N ARG A 79 19.22 17.76 0.43
CA ARG A 79 19.04 19.03 -0.28
C ARG A 79 19.49 20.24 0.56
N ARG A 80 19.39 20.13 1.89
CA ARG A 80 19.79 21.18 2.84
C ARG A 80 21.30 21.34 2.85
#